data_AF-A0A929BM15-F1
#
_entry.id   AF-A0A929BM15-F1
#
_cell.length_a   1.000
_cell.length_b   1.000
_cell.length_c   1.000
_cell.angle_alpha   90.00
_cell.angle_beta   90.00
_cell.angle_gamma   90.00
#
_symmetry.space_group_name_H-M   'P 1'
#
loop_
_entity.id
_entity.type
_entity.pdbx_description
1 polymer ?
#
loop_
_entity_poly.entity_id
_entity_poly.type
_entity_poly.pdbx_seq_one_letter_code
_entity_poly.pdbx_strand_id
1 'polypeptide(L)'
;MRVEYSDYLKFRLTVRGIPGNMPERIYRESQERYYDKATGRHIAVLSVAYHRRRKRMMIAYDEFSDHVEIVTIHPIEKQQIQNRVLSGRWIYE
;
A
#
# COMPACT_ATOMS: atom_id res chain seq x y z
N MET A 1 -5.03 16.61 -0.94
CA MET A 1 -4.71 15.85 0.29
C MET A 1 -3.20 15.85 0.54
N ARG A 2 -2.76 16.18 1.76
CA ARG A 2 -1.38 15.97 2.22
C ARG A 2 -1.15 14.46 2.45
N VAL A 3 0.06 13.96 2.22
CA VAL A 3 0.43 12.56 2.50
C VAL A 3 1.45 12.53 3.64
N GLU A 4 1.17 11.74 4.65
CA GLU A 4 2.00 11.55 5.84
C GLU A 4 2.38 10.09 6.00
N TYR A 5 3.55 9.86 6.59
CA TYR A 5 4.08 8.51 6.82
C TYR A 5 4.14 8.23 8.30
N SER A 6 3.60 7.09 8.71
CA SER A 6 3.77 6.58 10.07
C SER A 6 5.25 6.29 10.35
N ASP A 7 5.63 6.28 11.63
CA ASP A 7 7.00 5.91 12.00
C ASP A 7 7.34 4.47 11.64
N TYR A 8 6.33 3.59 11.66
CA TYR A 8 6.49 2.22 11.20
C TYR A 8 6.80 2.13 9.70
N LEU A 9 6.15 2.94 8.87
CA LEU A 9 6.47 3.04 7.45
C LEU A 9 7.89 3.57 7.26
N LYS A 10 8.27 4.67 7.92
CA LYS A 10 9.61 5.26 7.81
C LYS A 10 10.70 4.23 8.15
N PHE A 11 10.55 3.52 9.27
CA PHE A 11 11.45 2.45 9.66
C PHE A 11 11.57 1.36 8.57
N ARG A 12 10.44 0.92 8.05
CA ARG A 12 10.39 -0.15 7.04
C ARG A 12 11.01 0.28 5.71
N LEU A 13 10.85 1.54 5.30
CA LEU A 13 11.47 2.08 4.09
C LEU A 13 13.00 1.99 4.19
N THR A 14 13.55 2.43 5.33
CA THR A 14 14.98 2.39 5.62
C THR A 14 15.52 0.96 5.60
N VAL A 15 14.94 0.05 6.39
CA VAL A 15 15.45 -1.32 6.53
C VAL A 15 15.35 -2.13 5.23
N ARG A 16 14.41 -1.80 4.35
CA ARG A 16 14.20 -2.52 3.08
C ARG A 16 14.82 -1.83 1.87
N GLY A 17 15.45 -0.66 2.04
CA GLY A 17 15.98 0.14 0.94
C GLY A 17 14.90 0.52 -0.08
N ILE A 18 13.68 0.81 0.39
CA ILE A 18 12.58 1.25 -0.47
C ILE A 18 12.67 2.77 -0.63
N PRO A 19 12.61 3.31 -1.87
CA PRO A 19 12.63 4.75 -2.09
C PRO A 19 11.53 5.47 -1.30
N GLY A 20 11.88 6.57 -0.63
CA GLY A 20 10.97 7.30 0.25
C GLY A 20 9.73 7.87 -0.46
N ASN A 21 9.83 8.18 -1.76
CA ASN A 21 8.70 8.65 -2.55
C ASN A 21 7.78 7.53 -3.07
N MET A 22 8.18 6.26 -2.93
CA MET A 22 7.42 5.13 -3.49
C MET A 22 6.02 4.98 -2.86
N PRO A 23 5.83 5.08 -1.53
CA PRO A 23 4.49 4.95 -0.95
C PRO A 23 3.51 6.01 -1.45
N GLU A 24 3.90 7.30 -1.42
CA GLU A 24 3.06 8.38 -1.96
C GLU A 24 2.74 8.18 -3.43
N ARG A 25 3.73 7.73 -4.22
CA ARG A 25 3.50 7.40 -5.63
C ARG A 25 2.44 6.30 -5.80
N ILE A 26 2.51 5.23 -5.01
CA ILE A 26 1.50 4.16 -5.02
C ILE A 26 0.13 4.73 -4.66
N TYR A 27 0.05 5.57 -3.61
CA TYR A 27 -1.20 6.22 -3.22
C TYR A 27 -1.80 7.07 -4.34
N ARG A 28 -1.00 7.85 -5.07
CA ARG A 28 -1.50 8.77 -6.10
C ARG A 28 -1.81 8.09 -7.44
N GLU A 29 -1.02 7.11 -7.84
CA GLU A 29 -1.10 6.52 -9.19
C GLU A 29 -1.93 5.23 -9.25
N SER A 30 -2.15 4.55 -8.13
CA SER A 30 -2.85 3.26 -8.12
C SER A 30 -4.33 3.38 -8.51
N GLN A 31 -4.72 2.52 -9.45
CA GLN A 31 -6.11 2.25 -9.86
C GLN A 31 -6.64 0.95 -9.26
N GLU A 32 -5.79 0.16 -8.58
CA GLU A 32 -6.15 -1.13 -7.97
C GLU A 32 -6.25 -0.92 -6.46
N ARG A 33 -7.48 -0.76 -5.96
CA ARG A 33 -7.76 -0.43 -4.57
C ARG A 33 -8.70 -1.42 -3.90
N TYR A 34 -8.53 -1.53 -2.59
CA TYR A 34 -9.32 -2.41 -1.76
C TYR A 34 -9.50 -1.85 -0.36
N TYR A 35 -10.58 -2.26 0.30
CA TYR A 35 -10.76 -2.12 1.74
C TYR A 35 -10.40 -3.43 2.45
N ASP A 36 -9.41 -3.42 3.36
CA ASP A 36 -9.07 -4.57 4.21
C ASP A 36 -9.92 -4.57 5.48
N LYS A 37 -10.96 -5.40 5.49
CA LYS A 37 -11.87 -5.56 6.65
C LYS A 37 -11.18 -6.07 7.91
N ALA A 38 -10.05 -6.78 7.79
CA ALA A 38 -9.37 -7.30 8.97
C ALA A 38 -8.63 -6.19 9.75
N THR A 39 -8.17 -5.15 9.05
CA THR A 39 -7.42 -4.04 9.65
C THR A 39 -8.21 -2.74 9.70
N GLY A 40 -9.35 -2.66 8.98
CA GLY A 40 -10.14 -1.46 8.80
C GLY A 40 -9.42 -0.37 8.00
N ARG A 41 -8.63 -0.75 6.99
CA ARG A 41 -7.75 0.18 6.25
C ARG A 41 -7.95 0.07 4.75
N HIS A 42 -7.73 1.19 4.07
CA HIS A 42 -7.64 1.22 2.62
C HIS A 42 -6.31 0.63 2.16
N ILE A 43 -6.34 0.04 0.97
CA ILE A 43 -5.21 -0.60 0.32
C ILE A 43 -5.11 -0.07 -1.10
N ALA A 44 -3.90 0.33 -1.51
CA ALA A 44 -3.59 0.63 -2.90
C ALA A 44 -2.46 -0.27 -3.39
N VAL A 45 -2.59 -0.83 -4.58
CA VAL A 45 -1.61 -1.72 -5.21
C VAL A 45 -1.10 -1.10 -6.51
N LEU A 46 0.22 -1.09 -6.70
CA LEU A 46 0.83 -0.61 -7.94
C LEU A 46 2.02 -1.47 -8.33
N SER A 47 2.17 -1.72 -9.63
CA SER A 47 3.36 -2.38 -10.17
C SER A 47 4.49 -1.37 -10.37
N VAL A 48 5.52 -1.43 -9.54
CA VAL A 48 6.67 -0.51 -9.55
C VAL A 48 7.98 -1.27 -9.81
N ALA A 49 9.02 -0.54 -10.22
CA ALA A 49 10.37 -1.08 -10.27
C ALA A 49 10.94 -1.14 -8.84
N TYR A 50 11.29 -2.33 -8.37
CA TYR A 50 11.89 -2.58 -7.07
C TYR A 50 12.92 -3.70 -7.19
N HIS A 51 14.17 -3.46 -6.74
CA HIS A 51 15.32 -4.35 -6.98
C HIS A 51 15.49 -4.78 -8.45
N ARG A 52 15.41 -3.80 -9.37
CA ARG A 52 15.55 -3.99 -10.83
C ARG A 52 14.54 -4.95 -11.47
N ARG A 53 13.44 -5.26 -10.77
CA ARG A 53 12.35 -6.09 -11.29
C ARG A 53 11.02 -5.36 -11.10
N ARG A 54 10.05 -5.61 -11.98
CA ARG A 54 8.68 -5.15 -11.74
C ARG A 54 8.08 -6.00 -10.63
N LYS A 55 7.65 -5.35 -9.56
CA LYS A 55 6.94 -5.99 -8.44
C LYS A 55 5.67 -5.21 -8.14
N ARG A 56 4.62 -5.93 -7.74
CA ARG A 56 3.46 -5.29 -7.12
C ARG A 56 3.81 -4.94 -5.69
N MET A 57 3.63 -3.67 -5.37
CA MET A 57 3.79 -3.14 -4.04
C MET A 57 2.42 -2.67 -3.59
N MET A 58 2.04 -3.04 -2.37
CA MET A 58 0.84 -2.52 -1.73
C MET A 58 1.21 -1.54 -0.63
N ILE A 59 0.36 -0.54 -0.44
CA ILE A 59 0.34 0.30 0.75
C ILE A 59 -0.97 0.13 1.52
N ALA A 60 -0.92 0.16 2.84
CA ALA A 60 -2.11 0.31 3.67
C ALA A 60 -2.13 1.73 4.20
N TYR A 61 -3.27 2.40 4.14
CA TYR A 61 -3.41 3.79 4.52
C TYR A 61 -4.77 4.07 5.17
N ASP A 62 -4.79 5.12 5.97
CA ASP A 62 -5.97 5.70 6.59
C ASP A 62 -6.24 7.07 5.93
N GLU A 63 -7.49 7.36 5.56
CA GLU A 63 -7.89 8.66 5.00
C GLU A 63 -8.58 9.52 6.06
N PHE A 64 -8.11 10.76 6.19
CA PHE A 64 -8.70 11.79 7.04
C PHE A 64 -9.15 12.97 6.18
N SER A 65 -9.85 13.93 6.78
CA SER A 65 -10.42 15.08 6.05
C SER A 65 -9.36 15.97 5.38
N ASP A 66 -8.15 16.06 5.94
CA ASP A 66 -7.09 16.97 5.49
C ASP A 66 -5.82 16.23 4.98
N HIS A 67 -5.62 14.99 5.40
CA HIS A 67 -4.44 14.20 5.08
C HIS A 67 -4.74 12.71 4.90
N VAL A 68 -3.78 12.01 4.31
CA VAL A 68 -3.71 10.55 4.27
C VAL A 68 -2.50 10.12 5.06
N GLU A 69 -2.67 9.16 5.95
CA GLU A 69 -1.56 8.51 6.64
C GLU A 69 -1.27 7.15 5.99
N ILE A 70 -0.08 6.98 5.41
CA ILE A 70 0.37 5.67 4.93
C ILE A 70 1.04 4.92 6.08
N VAL A 71 0.48 3.77 6.42
CA VAL A 71 0.83 2.99 7.61
C VAL A 71 1.94 1.98 7.31
N THR A 72 1.90 1.33 6.15
CA THR A 72 2.93 0.36 5.75
C THR A 72 2.98 0.18 4.24
N ILE A 73 4.14 -0.29 3.75
CA ILE A 73 4.35 -0.76 2.38
C ILE A 73 4.87 -2.21 2.38
N HIS A 74 4.52 -3.03 1.39
CA HIS A 74 5.19 -4.31 1.15
C HIS A 74 4.94 -4.86 -0.26
N PRO A 75 5.84 -5.70 -0.79
CA PRO A 75 5.53 -6.50 -1.96
C PRO A 75 4.32 -7.40 -1.71
N ILE A 76 3.51 -7.62 -2.74
CA ILE A 76 2.39 -8.54 -2.69
C ILE A 76 2.26 -9.31 -4.00
N GLU A 77 2.00 -10.60 -3.92
CA GLU A 77 1.82 -11.46 -5.09
C GLU A 77 0.36 -11.46 -5.57
N LYS A 78 0.13 -11.72 -6.88
CA LYS A 78 -1.23 -11.82 -7.45
C LYS A 78 -2.12 -12.79 -6.67
N GLN A 79 -1.56 -13.94 -6.33
CA GLN A 79 -2.28 -14.98 -5.61
C GLN A 79 -2.68 -14.53 -4.20
N GLN A 80 -1.84 -13.72 -3.54
CA GLN A 80 -2.17 -13.19 -2.21
C GLN A 80 -3.34 -12.19 -2.28
N ILE A 81 -3.37 -11.33 -3.30
CA ILE A 81 -4.50 -10.42 -3.55
C ILE A 81 -5.77 -11.24 -3.78
N GLN A 82 -5.71 -12.20 -4.71
CA GLN A 82 -6.86 -13.06 -5.04
C GLN A 82 -7.38 -13.83 -3.83
N ASN A 83 -6.51 -14.43 -3.03
CA ASN A 83 -6.92 -15.14 -1.81
C ASN A 83 -7.62 -14.21 -0.81
N ARG A 84 -7.14 -12.97 -0.66
CA ARG A 84 -7.75 -11.98 0.24
C ARG A 84 -9.11 -11.50 -0.27
N VAL A 85 -9.26 -11.34 -1.58
CA VAL A 85 -10.54 -11.02 -2.20
C VAL A 85 -11.53 -12.19 -2.10
N LEU A 86 -11.11 -13.41 -2.44
CA LEU A 86 -11.95 -14.61 -2.42
C LEU A 86 -12.42 -14.98 -1.01
N SER A 87 -11.56 -14.81 0.00
CA SER A 87 -11.94 -14.97 1.41
C SER A 87 -12.82 -13.83 1.93
N GLY A 88 -13.06 -12.80 1.11
CA GLY A 88 -13.83 -11.62 1.48
C GLY A 88 -13.11 -10.73 2.50
N ARG A 89 -11.82 -10.93 2.78
CA ARG A 89 -11.03 -10.04 3.64
C ARG A 89 -10.82 -8.68 2.97
N TRP A 90 -10.49 -8.69 1.68
CA TRP A 90 -10.37 -7.48 0.86
C TRP A 90 -11.63 -7.32 0.01
N ILE A 91 -12.19 -6.11 -0.02
CA ILE A 91 -13.32 -5.73 -0.86
C ILE A 91 -12.82 -4.70 -1.88
N TYR A 92 -13.23 -4.80 -3.14
CA TYR A 92 -12.87 -3.80 -4.16
C TYR A 92 -13.46 -2.43 -3.80
N GLU A 93 -12.67 -1.38 -4.00
CA GLU A 93 -13.09 0.03 -3.93
C GLU A 93 -13.30 0.62 -5.32
#